data_AF-A0A139WH71-F1
#
_entry.id   AF-A0A139WH71-F1
#
_cell.length_a   1.000
_cell.length_b   1.000
_cell.length_c   1.000
_cell.angle_alpha   90.00
_cell.angle_beta   90.00
_cell.angle_gamma   90.00
#
_symmetry.space_group_name_H-M   'P 1'
#
loop_
_entity.id
_entity.type
_entity.pdbx_description
1 polymer ?
#
loop_
_entity_poly.entity_id
_entity_poly.type
_entity_poly.pdbx_seq_one_letter_code
_entity_poly.pdbx_strand_id
1 'polypeptide(L)'
;MEIANAVGATPGVNRTARVMMEGVGARIIRGPDWKWGKQDGGEGHVGTVRNFESPDEVVVVWDNGTAANYRCSGQYDLRILDSAPTGVKHEGTMCDTCRQQPIFGIRWKCAECGNYDLCSVCYHGDKHQLRHRFYRITTPGSERAFLETRRKSKKIAVRGIFPGARVVRGVDWQWEDQDGGNGRRGKVQEIQDWSAASPRSAAYVVWDNGSKNLYRVGFEGMADLKVVNDAKGQNVYRDHLPCLGEQGPGRSGPPGLKIGDQVNVDLELEIVQSLQHGHGGWTDGMFECLNGVGTVVGIDEDHDIVVAYSSGNRWTFNPAVLTKVATPTNSVVFNETPQQQFAVGDMVQICSDMERVKMLQRGHGDWADGMAATLGKIGHVQQIYNDNDLKVEVCNTTWTYNPLAVTKVASKDGTMHGTTSGERLSALLKKLFETHVSGDVNEELVKFAANGDAQKCEEVLKQSNTSGAGIGPDVNGVFAGHTALQAASQNGHLEVITVLLRFHADVEIEDKDGDRAVHHAAFGDEPAVVQLLAHAGADLNARNKRRQTALHIGVNKGHLGVVKMLLDLGCHPSLQDLEGDTPLHDAISKKRDDMLTLLLDHSADITLTNNNGFNALHHSALRGNPR
;
A
#
# COMPACT_ATOMS: atom_id res chain seq x y z
N MET A 1 55.69 -35.29 -5.06
CA MET A 1 54.91 -36.14 -5.97
C MET A 1 53.67 -35.35 -6.35
N GLU A 2 53.68 -34.82 -7.57
CA GLU A 2 52.50 -34.37 -8.30
C GLU A 2 51.41 -35.46 -8.26
N ILE A 3 50.13 -35.09 -8.34
CA ILE A 3 49.33 -35.21 -9.58
C ILE A 3 48.18 -34.18 -9.50
N ALA A 4 48.13 -33.28 -10.48
CA ALA A 4 46.95 -32.48 -10.80
C ALA A 4 46.05 -33.25 -11.77
N ASN A 5 44.73 -33.09 -11.68
CA ASN A 5 43.88 -33.18 -12.87
C ASN A 5 42.59 -32.36 -12.70
N ALA A 6 42.39 -31.47 -13.67
CA ALA A 6 41.21 -30.64 -13.86
C ALA A 6 40.13 -31.42 -14.62
N VAL A 7 38.85 -31.22 -14.29
CA VAL A 7 37.73 -31.52 -15.20
C VAL A 7 36.60 -30.49 -15.05
N GLY A 8 36.41 -29.71 -16.13
CA GLY A 8 35.16 -29.19 -16.71
C GLY A 8 34.01 -28.69 -15.82
N ALA A 9 33.78 -27.37 -15.87
CA ALA A 9 32.47 -26.75 -15.64
C ALA A 9 31.92 -26.27 -16.99
N THR A 10 30.78 -26.76 -17.47
CA THR A 10 29.42 -26.18 -17.37
C THR A 10 28.49 -26.99 -18.29
N PRO A 11 27.14 -26.79 -18.32
CA PRO A 11 26.17 -26.34 -17.31
C PRO A 11 24.93 -27.28 -17.23
N GLY A 12 24.02 -27.09 -16.27
CA GLY A 12 22.62 -27.49 -16.48
C GLY A 12 21.78 -27.91 -15.27
N VAL A 13 20.81 -27.04 -14.94
CA VAL A 13 19.40 -27.38 -14.65
C VAL A 13 19.10 -28.22 -13.39
N ASN A 14 18.78 -27.53 -12.28
CA ASN A 14 17.45 -27.56 -11.62
C ASN A 14 17.52 -26.88 -10.24
N ARG A 15 17.38 -25.54 -10.21
CA ARG A 15 17.10 -24.80 -8.96
C ARG A 15 15.61 -24.48 -8.77
N THR A 16 14.77 -24.73 -9.77
CA THR A 16 13.33 -24.44 -9.74
C THR A 16 12.49 -25.44 -8.95
N ALA A 17 12.98 -26.66 -8.73
CA ALA A 17 12.18 -27.72 -8.09
C ALA A 17 12.10 -27.65 -6.55
N ARG A 18 12.86 -26.75 -5.89
CA ARG A 18 13.00 -26.76 -4.41
C ARG A 18 12.16 -25.72 -3.65
N VAL A 19 11.50 -24.80 -4.34
CA VAL A 19 10.81 -23.65 -3.70
C VAL A 19 9.28 -23.87 -3.56
N MET A 20 8.71 -24.87 -4.24
CA MET A 20 7.26 -25.05 -4.35
C MET A 20 6.55 -25.71 -3.15
N MET A 21 7.24 -25.98 -2.03
CA MET A 21 6.64 -26.58 -0.81
C MET A 21 6.48 -25.58 0.36
N GLU A 22 6.63 -24.28 0.12
CA GLU A 22 6.54 -23.23 1.15
C GLU A 22 5.09 -22.81 1.42
N GLY A 23 4.33 -23.61 2.18
CA GLY A 23 2.96 -23.22 2.55
C GLY A 23 2.15 -24.24 3.37
N VAL A 24 2.68 -25.44 3.58
CA VAL A 24 2.02 -26.47 4.39
C VAL A 24 1.77 -25.94 5.81
N GLY A 25 0.53 -26.08 6.27
CA GLY A 25 0.07 -25.56 7.55
C GLY A 25 -0.57 -24.17 7.51
N ALA A 26 -0.49 -23.45 6.39
CA ALA A 26 -1.14 -22.15 6.26
C ALA A 26 -2.64 -22.27 6.52
N ARG A 27 -3.18 -21.31 7.29
CA ARG A 27 -4.60 -21.19 7.56
C ARG A 27 -5.20 -20.31 6.47
N ILE A 28 -6.27 -20.78 5.84
CA ILE A 28 -6.82 -20.19 4.62
C ILE A 28 -8.32 -19.94 4.71
N ILE A 29 -8.83 -19.09 3.82
CA ILE A 29 -10.27 -18.91 3.53
C ILE A 29 -10.48 -18.93 2.01
N ARG A 30 -11.75 -18.96 1.54
CA ARG A 30 -12.05 -18.89 0.10
C ARG A 30 -11.46 -17.65 -0.60
N GLY A 31 -10.97 -17.87 -1.81
CA GLY A 31 -10.31 -16.92 -2.70
C GLY A 31 -11.26 -16.24 -3.70
N PRO A 32 -10.72 -15.39 -4.59
CA PRO A 32 -11.50 -14.65 -5.57
C PRO A 32 -12.19 -15.54 -6.61
N ASP A 33 -11.56 -16.64 -7.03
CA ASP A 33 -12.05 -17.49 -8.12
C ASP A 33 -12.86 -18.71 -7.64
N TRP A 34 -13.26 -18.68 -6.36
CA TRP A 34 -14.01 -19.75 -5.71
C TRP A 34 -15.33 -20.04 -6.41
N LYS A 35 -15.52 -21.29 -6.84
CA LYS A 35 -16.75 -21.78 -7.48
C LYS A 35 -17.34 -23.03 -6.81
N TRP A 36 -16.87 -23.38 -5.62
CA TRP A 36 -17.14 -24.67 -4.96
C TRP A 36 -18.27 -24.60 -3.91
N GLY A 37 -19.20 -23.66 -4.09
CA GLY A 37 -20.38 -23.53 -3.22
C GLY A 37 -20.02 -23.31 -1.75
N LYS A 38 -20.47 -24.23 -0.88
CA LYS A 38 -20.26 -24.22 0.58
C LYS A 38 -19.37 -25.36 1.07
N GLN A 39 -18.47 -25.90 0.23
CA GLN A 39 -17.52 -26.94 0.67
C GLN A 39 -16.68 -26.51 1.89
N ASP A 40 -16.32 -25.23 1.96
CA ASP A 40 -15.64 -24.60 3.10
C ASP A 40 -16.54 -24.32 4.32
N GLY A 41 -17.86 -24.42 4.19
CA GLY A 41 -18.84 -24.02 5.21
C GLY A 41 -19.44 -22.63 5.02
N GLY A 42 -18.95 -21.84 4.05
CA GLY A 42 -19.41 -20.48 3.77
C GLY A 42 -18.30 -19.43 3.87
N GLU A 43 -18.54 -18.23 3.33
CA GLU A 43 -17.53 -17.15 3.35
C GLU A 43 -17.00 -16.86 4.76
N GLY A 44 -15.67 -16.84 4.88
CA GLY A 44 -14.96 -16.63 6.15
C GLY A 44 -14.67 -17.90 6.96
N HIS A 45 -15.14 -19.08 6.54
CA HIS A 45 -14.76 -20.32 7.19
C HIS A 45 -13.30 -20.69 6.88
N VAL A 46 -12.61 -21.21 7.89
CA VAL A 46 -11.17 -21.45 7.86
C VAL A 46 -10.86 -22.92 7.54
N GLY A 47 -9.75 -23.15 6.83
CA GLY A 47 -9.16 -24.46 6.61
C GLY A 47 -7.64 -24.44 6.74
N THR A 48 -7.04 -25.63 6.77
CA THR A 48 -5.59 -25.85 6.79
C THR A 48 -5.12 -26.36 5.43
N VAL A 49 -4.05 -25.78 4.90
CA VAL A 49 -3.29 -26.36 3.79
C VAL A 49 -2.57 -27.62 4.27
N ARG A 50 -2.97 -28.78 3.77
CA ARG A 50 -2.42 -30.08 4.17
C ARG A 50 -1.12 -30.40 3.44
N ASN A 51 -1.15 -30.32 2.11
CA ASN A 51 -0.04 -30.58 1.21
C ASN A 51 -0.36 -29.98 -0.18
N PHE A 52 0.64 -29.98 -1.05
CA PHE A 52 0.50 -29.62 -2.46
C PHE A 52 0.64 -30.89 -3.29
N GLU A 53 -0.34 -31.18 -4.15
CA GLU A 53 -0.24 -32.28 -5.12
C GLU A 53 0.64 -31.87 -6.30
N SER A 54 0.55 -30.58 -6.67
CA SER A 54 1.38 -29.97 -7.70
C SER A 54 1.54 -28.47 -7.41
N PRO A 55 2.34 -27.74 -8.19
CA PRO A 55 2.44 -26.29 -8.04
C PRO A 55 1.13 -25.53 -8.28
N ASP A 56 0.21 -26.14 -9.01
CA ASP A 56 -1.05 -25.52 -9.42
C ASP A 56 -2.25 -26.05 -8.60
N GLU A 57 -2.04 -27.08 -7.78
CA GLU A 57 -3.08 -27.80 -7.03
C GLU A 57 -2.67 -28.07 -5.58
N VAL A 58 -3.54 -27.65 -4.65
CA VAL A 58 -3.33 -27.75 -3.21
C VAL A 58 -4.47 -28.48 -2.52
N VAL A 59 -4.15 -29.31 -1.52
CA VAL A 59 -5.14 -30.00 -0.69
C VAL A 59 -5.39 -29.20 0.58
N VAL A 60 -6.67 -28.96 0.87
CA VAL A 60 -7.12 -28.29 2.09
C VAL A 60 -8.00 -29.22 2.90
N VAL A 61 -7.78 -29.23 4.21
CA VAL A 61 -8.73 -29.76 5.19
C VAL A 61 -9.43 -28.58 5.87
N TRP A 62 -10.70 -28.37 5.55
CA TRP A 62 -11.53 -27.35 6.19
C TRP A 62 -11.81 -27.72 7.64
N ASP A 63 -11.99 -26.71 8.50
CA ASP A 63 -12.26 -26.92 9.92
C ASP A 63 -13.56 -27.71 10.16
N ASN A 64 -14.50 -27.68 9.21
CA ASN A 64 -15.73 -28.50 9.23
C ASN A 64 -15.48 -30.00 8.93
N GLY A 65 -14.23 -30.38 8.60
CA GLY A 65 -13.78 -31.73 8.28
C GLY A 65 -13.78 -32.10 6.80
N THR A 66 -14.23 -31.22 5.90
CA THR A 66 -14.21 -31.46 4.46
C THR A 66 -12.77 -31.36 3.94
N ALA A 67 -12.28 -32.40 3.27
CA ALA A 67 -11.00 -32.38 2.57
C ALA A 67 -11.22 -32.34 1.05
N ALA A 68 -10.53 -31.46 0.35
CA ALA A 68 -10.64 -31.32 -1.11
C ALA A 68 -9.44 -30.59 -1.71
N ASN A 69 -9.31 -30.69 -3.03
CA ASN A 69 -8.26 -30.05 -3.81
C ASN A 69 -8.76 -28.73 -4.41
N TYR A 70 -7.87 -27.76 -4.52
CA TYR A 70 -8.17 -26.41 -5.00
C TYR A 70 -7.04 -25.86 -5.88
N ARG A 71 -7.39 -24.88 -6.71
CA ARG A 71 -6.45 -24.24 -7.63
C ARG A 71 -5.67 -23.14 -6.93
N CYS A 72 -4.36 -23.11 -7.12
CA CYS A 72 -3.46 -22.08 -6.59
C CYS A 72 -2.57 -21.44 -7.66
N SER A 73 -2.91 -21.60 -8.94
CA SER A 73 -2.17 -21.03 -10.07
C SER A 73 -3.12 -20.71 -11.22
N GLY A 74 -2.95 -19.53 -11.83
CA GLY A 74 -3.83 -18.96 -12.86
C GLY A 74 -5.21 -18.54 -12.33
N GLN A 75 -5.87 -19.41 -11.59
CA GLN A 75 -7.08 -19.14 -10.79
C GLN A 75 -6.80 -19.47 -9.33
N TYR A 76 -7.26 -18.60 -8.45
CA TYR A 76 -6.94 -18.64 -7.03
C TYR A 76 -8.20 -18.89 -6.21
N ASP A 77 -8.39 -20.15 -5.82
CA ASP A 77 -9.54 -20.55 -5.02
C ASP A 77 -9.40 -20.20 -3.54
N LEU A 78 -8.21 -19.75 -3.09
CA LEU A 78 -7.88 -19.61 -1.67
C LEU A 78 -7.11 -18.31 -1.39
N ARG A 79 -7.33 -17.76 -0.19
CA ARG A 79 -6.56 -16.67 0.41
C ARG A 79 -5.88 -17.13 1.68
N ILE A 80 -4.66 -16.67 1.91
CA ILE A 80 -3.90 -16.94 3.14
C ILE A 80 -4.42 -16.02 4.24
N LEU A 81 -5.07 -16.62 5.25
CA LEU A 81 -5.53 -15.93 6.46
C LEU A 81 -4.38 -15.73 7.45
N ASP A 82 -3.61 -16.80 7.71
CA ASP A 82 -2.44 -16.77 8.60
C ASP A 82 -1.41 -17.81 8.13
N SER A 83 -0.20 -17.35 7.84
CA SER A 83 0.93 -18.21 7.48
C SER A 83 1.88 -18.48 8.63
N ALA A 84 1.68 -17.91 9.82
CA ALA A 84 2.57 -18.18 10.96
C ALA A 84 2.68 -19.68 11.33
N PRO A 85 1.64 -20.53 11.19
CA PRO A 85 1.78 -21.97 11.43
C PRO A 85 2.78 -22.68 10.50
N THR A 86 3.12 -22.11 9.34
CA THR A 86 4.15 -22.66 8.46
C THR A 86 5.57 -22.42 9.00
N GLY A 87 5.71 -21.54 9.99
CA GLY A 87 6.98 -21.08 10.54
C GLY A 87 7.67 -19.98 9.74
N VAL A 88 7.05 -19.47 8.66
CA VAL A 88 7.57 -18.31 7.93
C VAL A 88 7.65 -17.09 8.84
N LYS A 89 8.77 -16.37 8.78
CA LYS A 89 9.05 -15.21 9.63
C LYS A 89 9.99 -14.22 8.96
N HIS A 90 9.86 -12.95 9.33
CA HIS A 90 10.67 -11.86 8.81
C HIS A 90 11.76 -11.48 9.83
N GLU A 91 12.96 -12.01 9.66
CA GLU A 91 14.09 -11.72 10.55
C GLU A 91 14.42 -10.22 10.58
N GLY A 92 14.84 -9.72 11.74
CA GLY A 92 15.16 -8.31 11.95
C GLY A 92 13.94 -7.37 12.00
N THR A 93 12.71 -7.91 12.02
CA THR A 93 11.48 -7.10 12.13
C THR A 93 10.80 -7.27 13.48
N MET A 94 10.00 -6.29 13.90
CA MET A 94 9.21 -6.34 15.12
C MET A 94 7.84 -5.74 14.83
N CYS A 95 6.77 -6.33 15.37
CA CYS A 95 5.48 -5.67 15.36
C CYS A 95 5.48 -4.53 16.38
N ASP A 96 5.30 -3.29 15.93
CA ASP A 96 5.37 -2.10 16.79
C ASP A 96 4.23 -2.01 17.82
N THR A 97 3.18 -2.80 17.65
CA THR A 97 2.06 -2.84 18.60
C THR A 97 2.20 -3.93 19.65
N CYS A 98 2.30 -5.22 19.26
CA CYS A 98 2.35 -6.32 20.21
C CYS A 98 3.78 -6.76 20.58
N ARG A 99 4.81 -6.13 20.00
CA ARG A 99 6.24 -6.44 20.21
C ARG A 99 6.64 -7.85 19.80
N GLN A 100 5.84 -8.54 18.99
CA GLN A 100 6.25 -9.82 18.40
C GLN A 100 7.52 -9.63 17.57
N GLN A 101 8.57 -10.39 17.87
CA GLN A 101 9.86 -10.33 17.19
C GLN A 101 10.49 -11.73 17.10
N PRO A 102 10.85 -12.20 15.89
CA PRO A 102 10.52 -11.62 14.58
C PRO A 102 9.01 -11.68 14.29
N ILE A 103 8.51 -10.93 13.30
CA ILE A 103 7.12 -11.08 12.85
C ILE A 103 6.97 -12.44 12.16
N PHE A 104 6.08 -13.29 12.68
CA PHE A 104 5.70 -14.57 12.07
C PHE A 104 4.46 -14.41 11.18
N GLY A 105 4.48 -15.09 10.03
CA GLY A 105 3.45 -14.99 9.00
C GLY A 105 3.64 -13.73 8.15
N ILE A 106 2.52 -13.19 7.65
CA ILE A 106 2.50 -12.01 6.79
C ILE A 106 2.95 -10.76 7.57
N ARG A 107 3.90 -10.00 6.99
CA ARG A 107 4.33 -8.69 7.47
C ARG A 107 3.52 -7.57 6.82
N TRP A 108 3.05 -6.63 7.63
CA TRP A 108 2.27 -5.48 7.20
C TRP A 108 3.03 -4.20 7.52
N LYS A 109 3.75 -3.67 6.54
CA LYS A 109 4.55 -2.46 6.70
C LYS A 109 3.71 -1.23 6.40
N CYS A 110 3.62 -0.28 7.32
CA CYS A 110 2.96 0.99 7.05
C CYS A 110 3.70 1.72 5.92
N ALA A 111 2.96 2.18 4.91
CA ALA A 111 3.55 2.92 3.79
C ALA A 111 3.72 4.42 4.09
N GLU A 112 3.02 4.91 5.12
CA GLU A 112 2.96 6.33 5.48
C GLU A 112 3.85 6.66 6.69
N CYS A 113 4.41 5.66 7.36
CA CYS A 113 5.28 5.85 8.53
C CYS A 113 6.68 5.29 8.28
N GLY A 114 7.69 6.04 8.72
CA GLY A 114 9.08 5.57 8.74
C GLY A 114 9.22 4.35 9.65
N ASN A 115 9.58 3.21 9.05
CA ASN A 115 9.89 1.95 9.74
C ASN A 115 8.85 1.45 10.76
N TYR A 116 7.56 1.45 10.40
CA TYR A 116 6.48 0.90 11.22
C TYR A 116 5.90 -0.39 10.61
N ASP A 117 5.78 -1.44 11.40
CA ASP A 117 5.41 -2.78 10.99
C ASP A 117 4.38 -3.42 11.94
N LEU A 118 3.42 -4.16 11.37
CA LEU A 118 2.42 -4.93 12.10
C LEU A 118 2.49 -6.41 11.72
N CYS A 119 2.17 -7.30 12.67
CA CYS A 119 1.80 -8.68 12.39
C CYS A 119 0.32 -8.78 11.97
N SER A 120 -0.11 -9.90 11.38
CA SER A 120 -1.50 -10.10 10.94
C SER A 120 -2.55 -9.89 12.04
N VAL A 121 -2.25 -10.34 13.27
CA VAL A 121 -3.16 -10.17 14.41
C VAL A 121 -3.40 -8.69 14.70
N CYS A 122 -2.34 -7.87 14.72
CA CYS A 122 -2.47 -6.43 14.96
C CYS A 122 -3.07 -5.70 13.74
N TYR A 123 -2.69 -6.08 12.52
CA TYR A 123 -3.18 -5.46 11.30
C TYR A 123 -4.70 -5.63 11.13
N HIS A 124 -5.19 -6.85 11.27
CA HIS A 124 -6.63 -7.14 11.27
C HIS A 124 -7.30 -6.76 12.59
N GLY A 125 -6.52 -6.44 13.63
CA GLY A 125 -6.99 -6.04 14.96
C GLY A 125 -7.19 -4.53 15.08
N ASP A 126 -7.21 -3.83 13.95
CA ASP A 126 -7.40 -2.39 13.83
C ASP A 126 -6.37 -1.57 14.63
N LYS A 127 -5.17 -2.13 14.80
CA LYS A 127 -4.03 -1.41 15.39
C LYS A 127 -3.40 -0.49 14.36
N HIS A 128 -2.78 0.59 14.85
CA HIS A 128 -2.30 1.70 14.01
C HIS A 128 -3.42 2.42 13.25
N GLN A 129 -3.09 3.51 12.56
CA GLN A 129 -4.07 4.31 11.83
C GLN A 129 -4.74 3.51 10.71
N LEU A 130 -6.07 3.48 10.70
CA LEU A 130 -6.86 2.77 9.67
C LEU A 130 -6.88 3.51 8.33
N ARG A 131 -6.56 4.81 8.35
CA ARG A 131 -6.40 5.62 7.14
C ARG A 131 -5.05 5.42 6.47
N HIS A 132 -4.05 4.91 7.19
CA HIS A 132 -2.75 4.63 6.59
C HIS A 132 -2.84 3.41 5.69
N ARG A 133 -2.25 3.52 4.50
CA ARG A 133 -2.00 2.42 3.58
C ARG A 133 -0.83 1.59 4.05
N PHE A 134 -0.85 0.33 3.67
CA PHE A 134 0.14 -0.65 4.07
C PHE A 134 0.68 -1.37 2.84
N TYR A 135 1.96 -1.70 2.90
CA TYR A 135 2.55 -2.76 2.11
C TYR A 135 2.33 -4.10 2.81
N ARG A 136 1.82 -5.07 2.06
CA ARG A 136 1.81 -6.48 2.45
C ARG A 136 3.07 -7.15 1.91
N ILE A 137 3.78 -7.83 2.79
CA ILE A 137 4.97 -8.63 2.45
C ILE A 137 4.67 -10.04 2.95
N THR A 138 4.33 -10.94 2.03
CA THR A 138 3.75 -12.25 2.36
C THR A 138 4.81 -13.23 2.88
N THR A 139 6.01 -13.22 2.29
CA THR A 139 7.15 -14.05 2.69
C THR A 139 8.45 -13.25 2.63
N PRO A 140 9.52 -13.65 3.32
CA PRO A 140 10.84 -13.03 3.15
C PRO A 140 11.27 -13.07 1.68
N GLY A 141 11.70 -11.93 1.15
CA GLY A 141 12.08 -11.80 -0.26
C GLY A 141 10.91 -11.65 -1.24
N SER A 142 9.64 -11.77 -0.80
CA SER A 142 8.50 -11.41 -1.65
C SER A 142 8.46 -9.89 -1.88
N GLU A 143 8.09 -9.48 -3.08
CA GLU A 143 7.76 -8.09 -3.36
C GLU A 143 6.65 -7.55 -2.46
N ARG A 144 6.73 -6.25 -2.17
CA ARG A 144 5.74 -5.55 -1.36
C ARG A 144 4.50 -5.24 -2.20
N ALA A 145 3.34 -5.76 -1.79
CA ALA A 145 2.06 -5.42 -2.41
C ALA A 145 1.44 -4.20 -1.72
N PHE A 146 1.18 -3.12 -2.47
CA PHE A 146 0.57 -1.90 -1.93
C PHE A 146 -0.94 -2.06 -1.79
N LEU A 147 -1.49 -1.69 -0.64
CA LEU A 147 -2.89 -1.94 -0.28
C LEU A 147 -3.69 -0.66 -0.06
N GLU A 148 -4.99 -0.78 -0.31
CA GLU A 148 -5.99 0.22 0.07
C GLU A 148 -6.09 0.42 1.59
N THR A 149 -6.65 1.56 1.98
CA THR A 149 -6.82 1.90 3.40
C THR A 149 -7.80 0.96 4.09
N ARG A 150 -7.43 0.45 5.27
CA ARG A 150 -8.29 -0.40 6.09
C ARG A 150 -9.63 0.26 6.45
N ARG A 151 -9.70 1.59 6.56
CA ARG A 151 -10.94 2.34 6.86
C ARG A 151 -12.03 2.17 5.80
N LYS A 152 -11.67 2.03 4.52
CA LYS A 152 -12.61 1.89 3.41
C LYS A 152 -12.83 0.44 2.98
N SER A 153 -12.02 -0.48 3.48
CA SER A 153 -12.02 -1.87 3.06
C SER A 153 -13.03 -2.73 3.83
N LYS A 154 -13.63 -3.70 3.13
CA LYS A 154 -14.59 -4.64 3.72
C LYS A 154 -13.89 -5.56 4.72
N LYS A 155 -14.49 -5.68 5.89
CA LYS A 155 -14.06 -6.61 6.95
C LYS A 155 -15.09 -7.71 7.13
N ILE A 156 -14.65 -8.96 7.20
CA ILE A 156 -15.51 -10.13 7.41
C ILE A 156 -15.13 -10.86 8.69
N ALA A 157 -16.07 -11.56 9.31
CA ALA A 157 -15.78 -12.44 10.43
C ALA A 157 -15.25 -13.78 9.93
N VAL A 158 -14.15 -14.27 10.50
CA VAL A 158 -13.71 -15.65 10.25
C VAL A 158 -14.34 -16.61 11.24
N ARG A 159 -14.56 -17.86 10.82
CA ARG A 159 -15.25 -18.89 11.62
C ARG A 159 -14.55 -20.24 11.49
N GLY A 160 -14.50 -21.01 12.58
CA GLY A 160 -13.82 -22.31 12.59
C GLY A 160 -13.41 -22.76 13.98
N ILE A 161 -12.22 -23.37 14.07
CA ILE A 161 -11.59 -23.82 15.31
C ILE A 161 -10.97 -22.60 16.01
N PHE A 162 -11.76 -21.93 16.83
CA PHE A 162 -11.39 -20.78 17.66
C PHE A 162 -11.91 -20.98 19.10
N PRO A 163 -11.50 -20.16 20.09
CA PRO A 163 -12.00 -20.26 21.46
C PRO A 163 -13.54 -20.25 21.50
N GLY A 164 -14.10 -21.27 22.13
CA GLY A 164 -15.54 -21.52 22.20
C GLY A 164 -16.07 -22.54 21.20
N ALA A 165 -15.30 -22.93 20.17
CA ALA A 165 -15.76 -23.92 19.19
C ALA A 165 -15.98 -25.29 19.85
N ARG A 166 -17.01 -26.00 19.39
CA ARG A 166 -17.25 -27.41 19.74
C ARG A 166 -16.61 -28.30 18.69
N VAL A 167 -15.77 -29.23 19.13
CA VAL A 167 -14.95 -30.06 18.24
C VAL A 167 -15.08 -31.54 18.57
N VAL A 168 -14.75 -32.37 17.59
CA VAL A 168 -14.49 -33.82 17.69
C VAL A 168 -13.11 -34.10 17.09
N ARG A 169 -12.60 -35.32 17.23
CA ARG A 169 -11.36 -35.72 16.53
C ARG A 169 -11.47 -35.53 15.01
N GLY A 170 -10.40 -35.01 14.42
CA GLY A 170 -10.23 -34.74 12.99
C GLY A 170 -9.58 -35.90 12.25
N VAL A 171 -9.16 -35.64 11.01
CA VAL A 171 -8.65 -36.67 10.09
C VAL A 171 -7.24 -37.16 10.48
N ASP A 172 -6.44 -36.32 11.13
CA ASP A 172 -5.05 -36.65 11.52
C ASP A 172 -4.90 -37.09 12.97
N TRP A 173 -6.02 -37.41 13.63
CA TRP A 173 -6.02 -37.80 15.02
C TRP A 173 -5.18 -39.06 15.28
N GLN A 174 -4.19 -38.91 16.17
CA GLN A 174 -3.27 -39.98 16.58
C GLN A 174 -3.11 -40.06 18.10
N TRP A 175 -4.10 -39.56 18.84
CA TRP A 175 -4.01 -39.30 20.29
C TRP A 175 -4.83 -40.30 21.11
N GLU A 176 -4.93 -41.54 20.64
CA GLU A 176 -5.71 -42.61 21.28
C GLU A 176 -7.15 -42.15 21.62
N ASP A 177 -7.71 -42.59 22.75
CA ASP A 177 -9.02 -42.14 23.24
C ASP A 177 -8.91 -41.05 24.29
N GLN A 178 -7.96 -40.13 24.14
CA GLN A 178 -7.87 -38.96 25.02
C GLN A 178 -9.17 -38.13 25.02
N ASP A 179 -9.91 -38.10 23.92
CA ASP A 179 -11.24 -37.49 23.81
C ASP A 179 -12.39 -38.32 24.43
N GLY A 180 -12.10 -39.55 24.89
CA GLY A 180 -13.09 -40.50 25.40
C GLY A 180 -13.75 -41.36 24.32
N GLY A 181 -13.15 -41.42 23.12
CA GLY A 181 -13.62 -42.25 22.01
C GLY A 181 -14.16 -41.43 20.84
N ASN A 182 -14.13 -42.02 19.64
CA ASN A 182 -14.49 -41.32 18.41
C ASN A 182 -15.91 -40.72 18.47
N GLY A 183 -16.03 -39.46 18.07
CA GLY A 183 -17.29 -38.70 18.09
C GLY A 183 -17.63 -38.03 19.42
N ARG A 184 -16.85 -38.26 20.49
CA ARG A 184 -16.94 -37.46 21.71
C ARG A 184 -16.51 -36.02 21.44
N ARG A 185 -17.15 -35.10 22.16
CA ARG A 185 -17.03 -33.67 21.91
C ARG A 185 -16.16 -33.01 22.97
N GLY A 186 -15.47 -31.96 22.54
CA GLY A 186 -14.75 -31.04 23.40
C GLY A 186 -15.06 -29.60 23.06
N LYS A 187 -14.52 -28.70 23.87
CA LYS A 187 -14.56 -27.26 23.67
C LYS A 187 -13.15 -26.72 23.56
N VAL A 188 -12.88 -25.98 22.49
CA VAL A 188 -11.63 -25.23 22.33
C VAL A 188 -11.64 -24.09 23.35
N GLN A 189 -10.61 -24.04 24.20
CA GLN A 189 -10.44 -22.94 25.16
C GLN A 189 -9.54 -21.85 24.61
N GLU A 190 -8.47 -22.24 23.91
CA GLU A 190 -7.45 -21.30 23.46
C GLU A 190 -6.77 -21.82 22.18
N ILE A 191 -6.29 -20.89 21.35
CA ILE A 191 -5.37 -21.18 20.26
C ILE A 191 -3.97 -20.85 20.75
N GLN A 192 -3.07 -21.83 20.66
CA GLN A 192 -1.73 -21.77 21.19
C GLN A 192 -0.71 -22.13 20.10
N ASP A 193 0.55 -21.95 20.43
CA ASP A 193 1.67 -22.34 19.59
C ASP A 193 1.97 -23.82 19.83
N TRP A 194 2.03 -24.65 18.78
CA TRP A 194 2.51 -26.02 18.93
C TRP A 194 4.00 -26.04 19.30
N SER A 195 4.76 -25.10 18.71
CA SER A 195 6.14 -24.83 19.02
C SER A 195 6.46 -23.35 18.80
N ALA A 196 7.54 -22.85 19.40
CA ALA A 196 7.99 -21.47 19.19
C ALA A 196 8.31 -21.15 17.72
N ALA A 197 8.60 -22.16 16.91
CA ALA A 197 8.86 -22.02 15.48
C ALA A 197 7.58 -22.07 14.62
N SER A 198 6.44 -22.48 15.17
CA SER A 198 5.16 -22.54 14.48
C SER A 198 4.06 -21.97 15.38
N PRO A 199 3.91 -20.64 15.44
CA PRO A 199 2.90 -20.01 16.28
C PRO A 199 1.48 -20.24 15.77
N ARG A 200 0.50 -20.20 16.68
CA ARG A 200 -0.96 -20.29 16.41
C ARG A 200 -1.36 -21.52 15.59
N SER A 201 -0.65 -22.62 15.81
CA SER A 201 -0.75 -23.87 15.06
C SER A 201 -1.39 -25.01 15.85
N ALA A 202 -1.90 -24.71 17.05
CA ALA A 202 -2.50 -25.68 17.95
C ALA A 202 -3.73 -25.12 18.68
N ALA A 203 -4.59 -26.02 19.15
CA ALA A 203 -5.77 -25.68 19.94
C ALA A 203 -5.79 -26.48 21.25
N TYR A 204 -5.93 -25.79 22.38
CA TYR A 204 -6.11 -26.42 23.69
C TYR A 204 -7.59 -26.76 23.87
N VAL A 205 -7.89 -28.05 24.05
CA VAL A 205 -9.26 -28.57 24.13
C VAL A 205 -9.51 -29.15 25.51
N VAL A 206 -10.67 -28.82 26.06
CA VAL A 206 -11.25 -29.50 27.22
C VAL A 206 -12.40 -30.36 26.72
N TRP A 207 -12.26 -31.67 26.86
CA TRP A 207 -13.27 -32.65 26.46
C TRP A 207 -14.40 -32.76 27.47
N ASP A 208 -15.58 -33.16 27.02
CA ASP A 208 -16.77 -33.26 27.88
C ASP A 208 -16.62 -34.32 28.99
N ASN A 209 -15.72 -35.29 28.81
CA ASN A 209 -15.36 -36.27 29.84
C ASN A 209 -14.38 -35.72 30.89
N GLY A 210 -13.95 -34.46 30.77
CA GLY A 210 -13.04 -33.78 31.68
C GLY A 210 -11.55 -33.88 31.32
N SER A 211 -11.17 -34.71 30.34
CA SER A 211 -9.79 -34.73 29.85
C SER A 211 -9.46 -33.44 29.10
N LYS A 212 -8.17 -33.14 28.98
CA LYS A 212 -7.69 -31.91 28.34
C LYS A 212 -6.33 -32.11 27.73
N ASN A 213 -6.11 -31.58 26.53
CA ASN A 213 -4.80 -31.60 25.89
C ASN A 213 -4.70 -30.54 24.79
N LEU A 214 -3.49 -30.41 24.23
CA LEU A 214 -3.18 -29.58 23.07
C LEU A 214 -3.16 -30.43 21.80
N TYR A 215 -3.79 -29.97 20.72
CA TYR A 215 -3.93 -30.70 19.46
C TYR A 215 -3.54 -29.84 18.26
N ARG A 216 -3.03 -30.45 17.19
CA ARG A 216 -2.53 -29.73 16.00
C ARG A 216 -3.69 -29.18 15.17
N VAL A 217 -3.57 -27.90 14.82
CA VAL A 217 -4.49 -27.17 13.93
C VAL A 217 -3.64 -26.29 13.03
N GLY A 218 -3.07 -26.90 12.00
CA GLY A 218 -2.15 -26.24 11.06
C GLY A 218 -0.68 -26.61 11.24
N PHE A 219 -0.23 -27.06 12.42
CA PHE A 219 1.15 -27.54 12.57
C PHE A 219 1.44 -28.67 11.59
N GLU A 220 2.44 -28.49 10.72
CA GLU A 220 2.80 -29.43 9.64
C GLU A 220 1.63 -29.83 8.71
N GLY A 221 0.62 -28.96 8.58
CA GLY A 221 -0.56 -29.25 7.75
C GLY A 221 -1.57 -30.19 8.39
N MET A 222 -1.40 -30.51 9.68
CA MET A 222 -2.24 -31.47 10.39
C MET A 222 -3.55 -30.84 10.90
N ALA A 223 -4.62 -31.62 10.82
CA ALA A 223 -5.97 -31.29 11.28
C ALA A 223 -6.46 -32.36 12.27
N ASP A 224 -5.96 -32.29 13.50
CA ASP A 224 -6.33 -33.22 14.58
C ASP A 224 -7.77 -33.00 15.08
N LEU A 225 -8.39 -31.86 14.74
CA LEU A 225 -9.72 -31.49 15.20
C LEU A 225 -10.65 -31.18 14.04
N LYS A 226 -11.93 -31.48 14.24
CA LYS A 226 -13.03 -31.15 13.33
C LYS A 226 -14.13 -30.45 14.12
N VAL A 227 -14.66 -29.38 13.57
CA VAL A 227 -15.74 -28.59 14.16
C VAL A 227 -17.09 -29.29 14.02
N VAL A 228 -17.87 -29.24 15.10
CA VAL A 228 -19.31 -29.54 15.12
C VAL A 228 -20.12 -28.25 15.23
N ASN A 229 -19.64 -27.30 16.05
CA ASN A 229 -20.17 -25.94 16.12
C ASN A 229 -19.00 -24.98 16.08
N ASP A 230 -18.91 -24.19 15.02
CA ASP A 230 -17.82 -23.25 14.81
C ASP A 230 -17.94 -22.06 15.77
N ALA A 231 -16.78 -21.49 16.11
CA ALA A 231 -16.72 -20.23 16.82
C ALA A 231 -16.22 -19.12 15.90
N LYS A 232 -16.60 -17.90 16.24
CA LYS A 232 -16.12 -16.70 15.57
C LYS A 232 -14.69 -16.42 16.02
N GLY A 233 -13.79 -16.30 15.05
CA GLY A 233 -12.43 -15.79 15.24
C GLY A 233 -12.34 -14.27 15.05
N GLN A 234 -11.14 -13.80 14.76
CA GLN A 234 -10.88 -12.39 14.48
C GLN A 234 -11.54 -11.93 13.15
N ASN A 235 -12.04 -10.70 13.11
CA ASN A 235 -12.48 -10.11 11.86
C ASN A 235 -11.26 -9.75 10.98
N VAL A 236 -11.31 -10.00 9.67
CA VAL A 236 -10.20 -9.74 8.75
C VAL A 236 -10.60 -8.93 7.52
N TYR A 237 -9.62 -8.22 6.97
CA TYR A 237 -9.76 -7.48 5.71
C TYR A 237 -9.56 -8.44 4.55
N ARG A 238 -10.64 -9.08 4.09
CA ARG A 238 -10.63 -10.18 3.11
C ARG A 238 -9.78 -9.86 1.88
N ASP A 239 -10.01 -8.69 1.30
CA ASP A 239 -9.38 -8.30 0.03
C ASP A 239 -7.92 -7.85 0.21
N HIS A 240 -7.45 -7.75 1.44
CA HIS A 240 -6.04 -7.46 1.76
C HIS A 240 -5.23 -8.74 1.95
N LEU A 241 -5.86 -9.90 2.07
CA LEU A 241 -5.16 -11.18 2.19
C LEU A 241 -4.58 -11.60 0.83
N PRO A 242 -3.36 -12.19 0.80
CA PRO A 242 -2.77 -12.68 -0.44
C PRO A 242 -3.49 -13.94 -0.92
N CYS A 243 -3.53 -14.14 -2.24
CA CYS A 243 -3.96 -15.41 -2.81
C CYS A 243 -2.91 -16.49 -2.52
N LEU A 244 -3.35 -17.72 -2.24
CA LEU A 244 -2.41 -18.83 -2.08
C LEU A 244 -1.84 -19.24 -3.45
N GLY A 245 -0.51 -19.27 -3.57
CA GLY A 245 0.21 -19.58 -4.82
C GLY A 245 0.53 -18.36 -5.70
N GLU A 246 0.21 -17.15 -5.23
CA GLU A 246 0.59 -15.90 -5.88
C GLU A 246 2.06 -15.56 -5.54
N GLN A 247 2.94 -15.51 -6.56
CA GLN A 247 4.32 -15.01 -6.44
C GLN A 247 4.40 -13.62 -7.09
N GLY A 248 4.88 -12.61 -6.36
CA GLY A 248 4.84 -11.21 -6.82
C GLY A 248 3.45 -10.58 -6.66
N PRO A 249 3.26 -9.27 -6.91
CA PRO A 249 2.13 -8.52 -6.39
C PRO A 249 0.82 -9.05 -6.97
N GLY A 250 0.13 -9.86 -6.16
CA GLY A 250 -1.08 -9.38 -5.50
C GLY A 250 -1.75 -8.29 -6.27
N ARG A 251 -2.63 -8.61 -7.24
CA ARG A 251 -3.37 -7.67 -8.10
C ARG A 251 -3.56 -6.27 -7.49
N SER A 252 -2.56 -5.40 -7.62
CA SER A 252 -2.60 -3.96 -7.34
C SER A 252 -1.30 -3.23 -7.76
N GLY A 253 -0.74 -3.62 -8.91
CA GLY A 253 0.03 -2.72 -9.78
C GLY A 253 -0.79 -2.46 -11.06
N PRO A 254 -0.58 -1.34 -11.79
CA PRO A 254 -1.25 -1.14 -13.08
C PRO A 254 -0.84 -2.25 -14.08
N PRO A 255 -1.70 -2.61 -15.04
CA PRO A 255 -1.97 -4.00 -15.38
C PRO A 255 -0.95 -4.64 -16.33
N GLY A 256 -0.34 -5.75 -15.90
CA GLY A 256 -0.15 -6.96 -16.73
C GLY A 256 0.59 -6.81 -18.08
N LEU A 257 1.62 -5.96 -18.14
CA LEU A 257 2.52 -5.86 -19.30
C LEU A 257 3.55 -6.99 -19.28
N LYS A 258 3.67 -7.71 -20.40
CA LYS A 258 4.67 -8.76 -20.64
C LYS A 258 5.48 -8.45 -21.90
N ILE A 259 6.66 -9.06 -22.01
CA ILE A 259 7.46 -9.00 -23.24
C ILE A 259 6.60 -9.46 -24.43
N GLY A 260 6.57 -8.64 -25.47
CA GLY A 260 5.77 -8.82 -26.68
C GLY A 260 4.43 -8.08 -26.69
N ASP A 261 4.01 -7.48 -25.57
CA ASP A 261 2.81 -6.64 -25.57
C ASP A 261 3.02 -5.36 -26.38
N GLN A 262 1.97 -4.94 -27.08
CA GLN A 262 1.89 -3.64 -27.75
C GLN A 262 1.40 -2.61 -26.71
N VAL A 263 2.03 -1.45 -26.66
CA VAL A 263 1.74 -0.40 -25.66
C VAL A 263 1.72 0.99 -26.27
N ASN A 264 0.95 1.89 -25.66
CA ASN A 264 0.85 3.31 -26.01
C ASN A 264 1.00 4.19 -24.75
N VAL A 265 1.32 5.48 -24.96
CA VAL A 265 1.36 6.49 -23.90
C VAL A 265 0.14 7.41 -24.04
N ASP A 266 -0.84 7.25 -23.15
CA ASP A 266 -2.13 7.97 -23.19
C ASP A 266 -2.21 9.11 -22.15
N LEU A 267 -1.06 9.57 -21.66
CA LEU A 267 -0.95 10.63 -20.64
C LEU A 267 -0.36 11.91 -21.24
N GLU A 268 -0.72 13.05 -20.65
CA GLU A 268 -0.14 14.34 -21.02
C GLU A 268 1.36 14.40 -20.72
N LEU A 269 2.12 15.14 -21.56
CA LEU A 269 3.58 15.21 -21.50
C LEU A 269 4.12 15.54 -20.11
N GLU A 270 3.51 16.50 -19.40
CA GLU A 270 3.95 16.92 -18.07
C GLU A 270 3.81 15.79 -17.03
N ILE A 271 2.77 14.96 -17.16
CA ILE A 271 2.53 13.80 -16.31
C ILE A 271 3.57 12.71 -16.63
N VAL A 272 3.83 12.47 -17.92
CA VAL A 272 4.85 11.52 -18.36
C VAL A 272 6.23 11.91 -17.82
N GLN A 273 6.62 13.17 -17.94
CA GLN A 273 7.89 13.69 -17.44
C GLN A 273 8.03 13.55 -15.92
N SER A 274 6.94 13.78 -15.18
CA SER A 274 6.91 13.60 -13.73
C SER A 274 7.04 12.13 -13.33
N LEU A 275 6.33 11.22 -14.00
CA LEU A 275 6.37 9.78 -13.71
C LEU A 275 7.69 9.12 -14.12
N GLN A 276 8.40 9.68 -15.09
CA GLN A 276 9.70 9.21 -15.55
C GLN A 276 10.86 9.54 -14.59
N HIS A 277 10.66 10.40 -13.58
CA HIS A 277 11.70 10.70 -12.60
C HIS A 277 12.09 9.45 -11.81
N GLY A 278 13.36 9.04 -11.92
CA GLY A 278 13.86 7.81 -11.30
C GLY A 278 13.57 6.53 -12.09
N HIS A 279 12.99 6.64 -13.29
CA HIS A 279 12.54 5.53 -14.13
C HIS A 279 13.02 5.68 -15.59
N GLY A 280 14.32 5.91 -15.77
CA GLY A 280 14.95 6.18 -17.08
C GLY A 280 14.92 7.65 -17.54
N GLY A 281 14.10 8.51 -16.92
CA GLY A 281 14.03 9.95 -17.21
C GLY A 281 13.31 10.29 -18.52
N TRP A 282 13.26 11.58 -18.85
CA TRP A 282 12.68 12.07 -20.11
C TRP A 282 13.74 12.80 -20.94
N THR A 283 13.75 12.56 -22.26
CA THR A 283 14.59 13.28 -23.23
C THR A 283 13.77 13.67 -24.47
N ASP A 284 14.21 14.69 -25.21
CA ASP A 284 13.52 15.15 -26.43
C ASP A 284 13.43 14.08 -27.53
N GLY A 285 14.24 13.01 -27.48
CA GLY A 285 14.11 11.88 -28.39
C GLY A 285 12.83 11.05 -28.17
N MET A 286 12.21 11.15 -26.99
CA MET A 286 11.07 10.32 -26.59
C MET A 286 9.71 10.83 -27.09
N PHE A 287 9.65 12.00 -27.75
CA PHE A 287 8.39 12.55 -28.29
C PHE A 287 7.67 11.59 -29.26
N GLU A 288 8.41 10.70 -29.93
CA GLU A 288 7.83 9.64 -30.78
C GLU A 288 6.88 8.70 -30.02
N CYS A 289 7.07 8.56 -28.71
CA CYS A 289 6.35 7.63 -27.85
C CYS A 289 4.94 8.12 -27.50
N LEU A 290 4.69 9.44 -27.56
CA LEU A 290 3.39 10.04 -27.22
C LEU A 290 2.31 9.77 -28.29
N ASN A 291 2.72 9.44 -29.50
CA ASN A 291 1.81 9.18 -30.63
C ASN A 291 2.11 7.85 -31.34
N GLY A 292 3.05 7.06 -30.82
CA GLY A 292 3.51 5.81 -31.41
C GLY A 292 3.11 4.60 -30.56
N VAL A 293 2.78 3.49 -31.22
CA VAL A 293 2.64 2.20 -30.54
C VAL A 293 4.01 1.55 -30.45
N GLY A 294 4.45 1.25 -29.24
CA GLY A 294 5.69 0.55 -28.96
C GLY A 294 5.47 -0.92 -28.61
N THR A 295 6.51 -1.72 -28.67
CA THR A 295 6.48 -3.13 -28.26
C THR A 295 7.34 -3.31 -27.02
N VAL A 296 6.80 -3.93 -25.97
CA VAL A 296 7.57 -4.30 -24.79
C VAL A 296 8.62 -5.34 -25.18
N VAL A 297 9.90 -4.98 -25.07
CA VAL A 297 11.03 -5.85 -25.42
C VAL A 297 11.85 -6.30 -24.22
N GLY A 298 11.65 -5.66 -23.07
CA GLY A 298 12.32 -6.01 -21.83
C GLY A 298 11.60 -5.41 -20.64
N ILE A 299 11.86 -6.01 -19.48
CA ILE A 299 11.53 -5.46 -18.17
C ILE A 299 12.85 -5.50 -17.41
N ASP A 300 13.30 -4.37 -16.90
CA ASP A 300 14.57 -4.29 -16.19
C ASP A 300 14.44 -4.68 -14.71
N GLU A 301 15.55 -4.58 -13.97
CA GLU A 301 15.63 -4.99 -12.56
C GLU A 301 14.82 -4.10 -11.61
N ASP A 302 14.53 -2.86 -12.01
CA ASP A 302 13.71 -1.89 -11.27
C ASP A 302 12.22 -1.96 -11.64
N HIS A 303 11.85 -2.92 -12.49
CA HIS A 303 10.51 -3.15 -13.04
C HIS A 303 10.02 -2.09 -14.03
N ASP A 304 10.94 -1.32 -14.61
CA ASP A 304 10.60 -0.43 -15.69
C ASP A 304 10.53 -1.18 -17.02
N ILE A 305 9.67 -0.67 -17.89
CA ILE A 305 9.29 -1.33 -19.13
C ILE A 305 10.15 -0.77 -20.25
N VAL A 306 10.96 -1.64 -20.85
CA VAL A 306 11.75 -1.29 -22.03
C VAL A 306 10.92 -1.52 -23.28
N VAL A 307 10.62 -0.45 -24.01
CA VAL A 307 9.74 -0.44 -25.17
C VAL A 307 10.53 -0.08 -26.42
N ALA A 308 10.40 -0.88 -27.48
CA ALA A 308 10.99 -0.62 -28.79
C ALA A 308 9.96 -0.02 -29.76
N TYR A 309 10.39 0.94 -30.56
CA TYR A 309 9.57 1.63 -31.57
C TYR A 309 10.05 1.34 -32.99
N SER A 310 9.21 1.62 -33.99
CA SER A 310 9.51 1.39 -35.41
C SER A 310 10.69 2.20 -35.95
N SER A 311 11.08 3.26 -35.26
CA SER A 311 12.31 4.03 -35.51
C SER A 311 13.60 3.24 -35.22
N GLY A 312 13.49 2.12 -34.50
CA GLY A 312 14.63 1.35 -33.99
C GLY A 312 15.09 1.77 -32.60
N ASN A 313 14.53 2.85 -32.05
CA ASN A 313 14.84 3.33 -30.71
C ASN A 313 14.20 2.46 -29.62
N ARG A 314 14.84 2.46 -28.45
CA ARG A 314 14.36 1.78 -27.25
C ARG A 314 14.34 2.76 -26.09
N TRP A 315 13.24 2.77 -25.36
CA TRP A 315 13.02 3.70 -24.26
C TRP A 315 12.51 2.94 -23.04
N THR A 316 13.00 3.31 -21.87
CA THR A 316 12.59 2.74 -20.58
C THR A 316 11.50 3.61 -19.97
N PHE A 317 10.42 2.98 -19.50
CA PHE A 317 9.26 3.66 -18.96
C PHE A 317 8.88 3.15 -17.57
N ASN A 318 8.50 4.07 -16.70
CA ASN A 318 7.65 3.74 -15.56
C ASN A 318 6.40 3.00 -16.07
N PRO A 319 6.03 1.82 -15.51
CA PRO A 319 4.87 1.06 -15.96
C PRO A 319 3.55 1.83 -15.97
N ALA A 320 3.40 2.84 -15.09
CA ALA A 320 2.20 3.68 -15.02
C ALA A 320 2.04 4.62 -16.23
N VAL A 321 3.09 4.84 -17.00
CA VAL A 321 3.07 5.65 -18.24
C VAL A 321 2.43 4.88 -19.40
N LEU A 322 2.50 3.55 -19.36
CA LEU A 322 2.14 2.70 -20.49
C LEU A 322 0.74 2.10 -20.35
N THR A 323 -0.01 2.14 -21.44
CA THR A 323 -1.29 1.45 -21.59
C THR A 323 -1.13 0.29 -22.57
N LYS A 324 -1.73 -0.87 -22.25
CA LYS A 324 -1.66 -2.06 -23.10
C LYS A 324 -2.66 -1.96 -24.25
N VAL A 325 -2.19 -2.13 -25.47
CA VAL A 325 -3.04 -2.27 -26.66
C VAL A 325 -3.59 -3.70 -26.72
N ALA A 326 -4.92 -3.85 -26.67
CA ALA A 326 -5.57 -5.16 -26.71
C ALA A 326 -5.43 -5.82 -28.08
N THR A 327 -4.80 -6.99 -28.15
CA THR A 327 -4.78 -7.83 -29.35
C THR A 327 -6.00 -8.77 -29.37
N PRO A 328 -6.78 -8.82 -30.46
CA PRO A 328 -7.90 -9.76 -30.55
C PRO A 328 -7.36 -11.16 -30.83
N THR A 329 -7.43 -12.06 -29.85
CA THR A 329 -7.18 -13.50 -30.08
C THR A 329 -8.49 -14.23 -30.37
N ASN A 330 -8.50 -14.89 -31.52
CA ASN A 330 -9.52 -15.83 -31.99
C ASN A 330 -9.85 -16.88 -30.93
N SER A 331 -11.03 -16.80 -30.32
CA SER A 331 -11.77 -17.98 -29.87
C SER A 331 -13.25 -17.62 -29.68
N VAL A 332 -14.07 -18.32 -30.45
CA VAL A 332 -15.53 -18.17 -30.49
C VAL A 332 -16.12 -18.83 -29.25
N VAL A 333 -16.62 -18.04 -28.30
CA VAL A 333 -17.71 -18.45 -27.40
C VAL A 333 -18.55 -17.21 -27.07
N PHE A 334 -19.81 -17.22 -27.51
CA PHE A 334 -20.83 -16.25 -27.15
C PHE A 334 -21.10 -16.33 -25.64
N ASN A 335 -21.03 -15.20 -24.94
CA ASN A 335 -21.89 -14.87 -23.80
C ASN A 335 -21.78 -13.38 -23.45
N GLU A 336 -22.84 -12.65 -23.84
CA GLU A 336 -23.45 -11.45 -23.26
C GLU A 336 -22.55 -10.36 -22.64
N THR A 337 -22.25 -9.34 -23.45
CA THR A 337 -21.96 -7.97 -22.98
C THR A 337 -23.26 -7.26 -22.55
N PRO A 338 -23.21 -6.28 -21.62
CA PRO A 338 -24.39 -5.52 -21.24
C PRO A 338 -24.88 -4.72 -22.46
N GLN A 339 -26.06 -5.06 -22.99
CA GLN A 339 -26.66 -4.35 -24.12
C GLN A 339 -26.97 -2.90 -23.72
N GLN A 340 -26.32 -1.94 -24.40
CA GLN A 340 -26.69 -0.53 -24.31
C GLN A 340 -28.09 -0.36 -24.90
N GLN A 341 -29.05 0.11 -24.10
CA GLN A 341 -30.42 0.34 -24.54
C GLN A 341 -30.54 1.73 -25.18
N PHE A 342 -30.89 1.78 -26.46
CA PHE A 342 -31.04 3.01 -27.26
C PHE A 342 -32.51 3.44 -27.35
N ALA A 343 -32.75 4.74 -27.53
CA ALA A 343 -34.05 5.35 -27.78
C ALA A 343 -33.97 6.34 -28.95
N VAL A 344 -35.12 6.56 -29.62
CA VAL A 344 -35.22 7.56 -30.69
C VAL A 344 -34.97 8.96 -30.11
N GLY A 345 -34.01 9.67 -30.72
CA GLY A 345 -33.52 10.97 -30.27
C GLY A 345 -32.21 10.94 -29.49
N ASP A 346 -31.66 9.74 -29.20
CA ASP A 346 -30.34 9.63 -28.56
C ASP A 346 -29.23 10.17 -29.48
N MET A 347 -28.26 10.87 -28.89
CA MET A 347 -26.99 11.13 -29.57
C MET A 347 -26.08 9.93 -29.42
N VAL A 348 -25.44 9.51 -30.50
CA VAL A 348 -24.53 8.37 -30.53
C VAL A 348 -23.25 8.72 -31.30
N GLN A 349 -22.11 8.25 -30.84
CA GLN A 349 -20.83 8.38 -31.53
C GLN A 349 -20.55 7.11 -32.32
N ILE A 350 -20.27 7.25 -33.61
CA ILE A 350 -19.90 6.13 -34.48
C ILE A 350 -18.48 5.69 -34.11
N CYS A 351 -18.24 4.38 -34.00
CA CYS A 351 -16.93 3.80 -33.76
C CYS A 351 -15.90 4.35 -34.77
N SER A 352 -14.74 4.79 -34.27
CA SER A 352 -13.66 5.34 -35.11
C SER A 352 -12.82 4.25 -35.80
N ASP A 353 -12.87 3.01 -35.32
CA ASP A 353 -12.20 1.87 -35.92
C ASP A 353 -12.98 1.36 -37.14
N MET A 354 -12.45 1.66 -38.33
CA MET A 354 -13.03 1.27 -39.62
C MET A 354 -13.18 -0.24 -39.79
N GLU A 355 -12.19 -1.03 -39.39
CA GLU A 355 -12.20 -2.48 -39.59
C GLU A 355 -13.21 -3.14 -38.63
N ARG A 356 -13.34 -2.60 -37.41
CA ARG A 356 -14.39 -3.00 -36.49
C ARG A 356 -15.79 -2.67 -37.01
N VAL A 357 -16.00 -1.47 -37.56
CA VAL A 357 -17.31 -1.10 -38.15
C VAL A 357 -17.63 -1.98 -39.36
N LYS A 358 -16.68 -2.23 -40.27
CA LYS A 358 -16.87 -3.16 -41.40
C LYS A 358 -17.30 -4.56 -40.95
N MET A 359 -16.70 -5.08 -39.87
CA MET A 359 -17.07 -6.38 -39.33
C MET A 359 -18.48 -6.37 -38.73
N LEU A 360 -18.81 -5.36 -37.92
CA LEU A 360 -20.11 -5.26 -37.24
C LEU A 360 -21.27 -4.96 -38.19
N GLN A 361 -21.01 -4.31 -39.32
CA GLN A 361 -22.03 -3.99 -40.32
C GLN A 361 -22.44 -5.18 -41.18
N ARG A 362 -21.68 -6.28 -41.21
CA ARG A 362 -22.03 -7.46 -42.01
C ARG A 362 -23.38 -8.03 -41.56
N GLY A 363 -24.37 -7.99 -42.44
CA GLY A 363 -25.74 -8.42 -42.13
C GLY A 363 -26.59 -7.41 -41.36
N HIS A 364 -26.07 -6.20 -41.12
CA HIS A 364 -26.70 -5.09 -40.36
C HIS A 364 -26.68 -3.78 -41.17
N GLY A 365 -27.09 -3.86 -42.43
CA GLY A 365 -27.05 -2.75 -43.40
C GLY A 365 -25.79 -2.71 -44.29
N ASP A 366 -24.82 -3.61 -44.05
CA ASP A 366 -23.53 -3.77 -44.72
C ASP A 366 -22.67 -2.48 -44.75
N TRP A 367 -21.39 -2.65 -45.07
CA TRP A 367 -20.48 -1.50 -45.20
C TRP A 367 -20.60 -0.89 -46.60
N ALA A 368 -20.74 0.44 -46.66
CA ALA A 368 -20.58 1.22 -47.87
C ALA A 368 -19.43 2.22 -47.70
N ASP A 369 -18.63 2.46 -48.74
CA ASP A 369 -17.44 3.32 -48.65
C ASP A 369 -17.75 4.76 -48.20
N GLY A 370 -18.96 5.25 -48.49
CA GLY A 370 -19.45 6.54 -47.99
C GLY A 370 -19.56 6.63 -46.46
N MET A 371 -19.62 5.50 -45.76
CA MET A 371 -19.66 5.45 -44.29
C MET A 371 -18.31 5.82 -43.67
N ALA A 372 -17.19 5.75 -44.40
CA ALA A 372 -15.87 6.11 -43.87
C ALA A 372 -15.82 7.55 -43.31
N ALA A 373 -16.57 8.47 -43.93
CA ALA A 373 -16.65 9.86 -43.49
C ALA A 373 -17.39 10.05 -42.14
N THR A 374 -18.09 9.01 -41.67
CA THR A 374 -18.90 9.05 -40.44
C THR A 374 -18.15 8.54 -39.21
N LEU A 375 -17.02 7.85 -39.39
CA LEU A 375 -16.26 7.23 -38.30
C LEU A 375 -15.82 8.28 -37.27
N GLY A 376 -16.08 8.01 -35.98
CA GLY A 376 -15.77 8.91 -34.87
C GLY A 376 -16.71 10.12 -34.74
N LYS A 377 -17.61 10.36 -35.69
CA LYS A 377 -18.56 11.49 -35.65
C LYS A 377 -19.73 11.20 -34.72
N ILE A 378 -20.42 12.26 -34.30
CA ILE A 378 -21.64 12.17 -33.50
C ILE A 378 -22.84 12.30 -34.43
N GLY A 379 -23.82 11.44 -34.25
CA GLY A 379 -25.10 11.47 -34.94
C GLY A 379 -26.28 11.29 -34.00
N HIS A 380 -27.49 11.37 -34.55
CA HIS A 380 -28.74 11.23 -33.81
C HIS A 380 -29.52 9.99 -34.26
N VAL A 381 -29.98 9.17 -33.31
CA VAL A 381 -30.83 8.01 -33.60
C VAL A 381 -32.20 8.50 -34.03
N GLN A 382 -32.52 8.36 -35.32
CA GLN A 382 -33.82 8.71 -35.88
C GLN A 382 -34.85 7.60 -35.73
N GLN A 383 -34.41 6.33 -35.80
CA GLN A 383 -35.27 5.17 -35.75
C GLN A 383 -34.50 3.96 -35.24
N ILE A 384 -35.19 3.06 -34.55
CA ILE A 384 -34.68 1.74 -34.15
C ILE A 384 -35.51 0.71 -34.91
N TYR A 385 -34.87 -0.17 -35.66
CA TYR A 385 -35.53 -1.21 -36.44
C TYR A 385 -35.90 -2.42 -35.55
N ASN A 386 -36.71 -3.33 -36.08
CA ASN A 386 -37.22 -4.49 -35.34
C ASN A 386 -36.12 -5.51 -34.96
N ASP A 387 -34.98 -5.46 -35.64
CA ASP A 387 -33.75 -6.23 -35.37
C ASP A 387 -32.79 -5.50 -34.39
N ASN A 388 -33.22 -4.34 -33.88
CA ASN A 388 -32.49 -3.39 -33.04
C ASN A 388 -31.44 -2.53 -33.75
N ASP A 389 -31.28 -2.61 -35.08
CA ASP A 389 -30.37 -1.71 -35.79
C ASP A 389 -30.81 -0.25 -35.70
N LEU A 390 -29.83 0.64 -35.69
CA LEU A 390 -30.03 2.07 -35.45
C LEU A 390 -29.93 2.84 -36.76
N LYS A 391 -30.99 3.53 -37.13
CA LYS A 391 -30.94 4.55 -38.19
C LYS A 391 -30.40 5.84 -37.59
N VAL A 392 -29.16 6.20 -37.92
CA VAL A 392 -28.45 7.36 -37.34
C VAL A 392 -28.23 8.43 -38.40
N GLU A 393 -28.66 9.66 -38.11
CA GLU A 393 -28.34 10.83 -38.91
C GLU A 393 -26.99 11.42 -38.46
N VAL A 394 -26.03 11.48 -39.37
CA VAL A 394 -24.66 11.94 -39.14
C VAL A 394 -24.14 12.63 -40.40
N CYS A 395 -23.48 13.78 -40.26
CA CYS A 395 -22.96 14.55 -41.40
C CYS A 395 -24.04 14.85 -42.48
N ASN A 396 -25.27 15.18 -42.06
CA ASN A 396 -26.44 15.43 -42.92
C ASN A 396 -26.82 14.26 -43.86
N THR A 397 -26.36 13.05 -43.56
CA THR A 397 -26.78 11.81 -44.22
C THR A 397 -27.24 10.80 -43.19
N THR A 398 -28.03 9.81 -43.61
CA THR A 398 -28.57 8.82 -42.69
C THR A 398 -28.06 7.44 -43.05
N TRP A 399 -27.53 6.72 -42.07
CA TRP A 399 -26.97 5.39 -42.21
C TRP A 399 -27.56 4.43 -41.18
N THR A 400 -27.63 3.15 -41.52
CA THR A 400 -28.02 2.08 -40.59
C THR A 400 -26.77 1.54 -39.92
N TYR A 401 -26.74 1.49 -38.59
CA TYR A 401 -25.65 0.93 -37.81
C TYR A 401 -26.11 -0.20 -36.91
N ASN A 402 -25.27 -1.23 -36.81
CA ASN A 402 -25.30 -2.18 -35.71
C ASN A 402 -25.17 -1.41 -34.37
N PRO A 403 -25.98 -1.72 -33.33
CA PRO A 403 -25.89 -1.07 -32.03
C PRO A 403 -24.50 -1.12 -31.37
N LEU A 404 -23.69 -2.13 -31.70
CA LEU A 404 -22.32 -2.29 -31.21
C LEU A 404 -21.30 -1.42 -31.96
N ALA A 405 -21.68 -0.86 -33.11
CA ALA A 405 -20.84 0.03 -33.92
C ALA A 405 -20.97 1.50 -33.47
N VAL A 406 -21.84 1.80 -32.50
CA VAL A 406 -22.03 3.15 -31.96
C VAL A 406 -22.05 3.14 -30.43
N THR A 407 -21.76 4.28 -29.81
CA THR A 407 -21.79 4.45 -28.34
C THR A 407 -22.72 5.61 -27.98
N LYS A 408 -23.61 5.43 -27.01
CA LYS A 408 -24.55 6.50 -26.59
C LYS A 408 -23.83 7.68 -25.91
N VAL A 409 -24.07 8.89 -26.43
CA VAL A 409 -23.46 10.18 -26.04
C VAL A 409 -24.47 11.10 -25.35
N ALA A 410 -25.79 10.98 -25.54
CA ALA A 410 -26.78 11.71 -24.74
C ALA A 410 -28.18 11.12 -24.96
N SER A 411 -29.09 11.35 -24.02
CA SER A 411 -30.53 11.08 -24.23
C SER A 411 -31.27 12.35 -24.68
N LYS A 412 -32.45 12.16 -25.29
CA LYS A 412 -33.36 13.17 -25.86
C LYS A 412 -33.59 14.45 -25.01
N ASP A 413 -33.37 14.41 -23.70
CA ASP A 413 -33.58 15.53 -22.77
C ASP A 413 -32.37 16.49 -22.63
N GLY A 414 -31.40 16.44 -23.56
CA GLY A 414 -30.23 17.33 -23.52
C GLY A 414 -29.26 17.04 -22.37
N THR A 415 -29.44 15.93 -21.66
CA THR A 415 -28.48 15.43 -20.68
C THR A 415 -27.31 14.79 -21.41
N MET A 416 -26.25 15.58 -21.57
CA MET A 416 -24.98 15.16 -22.17
C MET A 416 -24.38 13.96 -21.40
N HIS A 417 -24.13 12.87 -22.10
CA HIS A 417 -23.10 11.86 -21.80
C HIS A 417 -21.91 12.10 -22.72
N GLY A 418 -21.31 13.29 -22.60
CA GLY A 418 -19.98 13.51 -23.13
C GLY A 418 -19.03 12.49 -22.51
N THR A 419 -18.34 11.76 -23.37
CA THR A 419 -17.09 11.05 -23.10
C THR A 419 -16.08 12.06 -22.56
N THR A 420 -16.14 12.29 -21.26
CA THR A 420 -15.23 13.20 -20.57
C THR A 420 -14.44 12.42 -19.52
N SER A 421 -13.79 11.32 -19.90
CA SER A 421 -12.75 10.76 -19.03
C SER A 421 -11.63 11.76 -18.76
N GLY A 422 -11.46 12.82 -19.58
CA GLY A 422 -10.57 13.95 -19.32
C GLY A 422 -11.23 15.12 -18.56
N GLU A 423 -12.42 15.59 -18.97
CA GLU A 423 -13.06 16.75 -18.32
C GLU A 423 -13.93 16.41 -17.09
N ARG A 424 -14.52 15.22 -17.02
CA ARG A 424 -15.07 14.70 -15.76
C ARG A 424 -13.96 14.22 -14.86
N LEU A 425 -12.83 13.71 -15.34
CA LEU A 425 -11.69 13.47 -14.46
C LEU A 425 -11.05 14.79 -14.04
N SER A 426 -10.95 15.82 -14.87
CA SER A 426 -10.46 17.13 -14.43
C SER A 426 -11.47 17.86 -13.55
N ALA A 427 -12.78 17.68 -13.73
CA ALA A 427 -13.85 18.19 -12.86
C ALA A 427 -14.12 17.32 -11.61
N LEU A 428 -13.86 16.00 -11.67
CA LEU A 428 -13.89 15.06 -10.54
C LEU A 428 -12.60 15.10 -9.75
N LEU A 429 -11.45 15.38 -10.38
CA LEU A 429 -10.18 15.76 -9.76
C LEU A 429 -10.32 17.17 -9.23
N LYS A 430 -10.96 18.13 -9.93
CA LYS A 430 -11.37 19.40 -9.32
C LYS A 430 -12.32 19.17 -8.16
N LYS A 431 -13.23 18.20 -8.17
CA LYS A 431 -14.07 17.81 -7.00
C LYS A 431 -13.41 16.87 -5.99
N LEU A 432 -12.26 16.27 -6.31
CA LEU A 432 -11.43 15.46 -5.40
C LEU A 432 -10.38 16.34 -4.71
N PHE A 433 -9.95 17.41 -5.39
CA PHE A 433 -9.02 18.46 -4.94
C PHE A 433 -9.74 19.71 -4.42
N GLU A 434 -10.98 20.00 -4.86
CA GLU A 434 -11.98 20.76 -4.09
C GLU A 434 -12.48 19.80 -3.02
N THR A 435 -11.62 19.61 -2.03
CA THR A 435 -11.98 19.78 -0.62
C THR A 435 -13.39 19.25 -0.30
N HIS A 436 -13.51 18.19 0.51
CA HIS A 436 -13.89 18.50 1.90
C HIS A 436 -13.40 19.91 2.24
N VAL A 437 -14.22 20.92 1.97
CA VAL A 437 -14.03 22.22 2.60
C VAL A 437 -14.20 21.85 4.06
N SER A 438 -13.10 21.56 4.76
CA SER A 438 -13.18 21.79 6.18
C SER A 438 -13.54 23.27 6.26
N GLY A 439 -14.51 23.59 7.11
CA GLY A 439 -14.75 24.99 7.44
C GLY A 439 -13.54 25.63 8.14
N ASP A 440 -12.40 24.92 8.25
CA ASP A 440 -11.16 25.42 8.80
C ASP A 440 -10.39 26.14 7.71
N VAL A 441 -10.46 27.46 7.77
CA VAL A 441 -9.76 28.39 6.87
C VAL A 441 -8.25 28.14 6.82
N ASN A 442 -7.65 27.45 7.80
CA ASN A 442 -6.21 27.20 7.88
C ASN A 442 -5.75 25.91 7.18
N GLU A 443 -6.68 25.02 6.79
CA GLU A 443 -6.34 23.72 6.22
C GLU A 443 -5.48 23.84 4.94
N GLU A 444 -5.86 24.73 4.04
CA GLU A 444 -5.16 24.91 2.76
C GLU A 444 -3.75 25.44 2.97
N LEU A 445 -3.58 26.44 3.84
CA LEU A 445 -2.28 27.02 4.15
C LEU A 445 -1.32 25.97 4.72
N VAL A 446 -1.78 25.16 5.69
CA VAL A 446 -0.95 24.10 6.30
C VAL A 446 -0.59 23.02 5.27
N LYS A 447 -1.51 22.64 4.36
CA LYS A 447 -1.22 21.67 3.29
C LYS A 447 -0.19 22.20 2.28
N PHE A 448 -0.36 23.44 1.82
CA PHE A 448 0.61 24.05 0.90
C PHE A 448 1.98 24.15 1.56
N ALA A 449 2.02 24.52 2.85
CA ALA A 449 3.26 24.62 3.59
C ALA A 449 3.95 23.26 3.79
N ALA A 450 3.19 22.19 4.07
CA ALA A 450 3.73 20.83 4.18
C ALA A 450 4.27 20.28 2.85
N ASN A 451 3.71 20.72 1.72
CA ASN A 451 4.11 20.26 0.38
C ASN A 451 5.22 21.11 -0.26
N GLY A 452 5.61 22.23 0.35
CA GLY A 452 6.63 23.13 -0.21
C GLY A 452 6.10 24.16 -1.22
N ASP A 453 4.77 24.32 -1.35
CA ASP A 453 4.13 25.20 -2.32
C ASP A 453 4.19 26.68 -1.86
N ALA A 454 5.37 27.32 -1.92
CA ALA A 454 5.60 28.69 -1.45
C ALA A 454 4.70 29.72 -2.14
N GLN A 455 4.50 29.60 -3.46
CA GLN A 455 3.65 30.49 -4.24
C GLN A 455 2.19 30.44 -3.75
N LYS A 456 1.64 29.24 -3.53
CA LYS A 456 0.25 29.09 -3.07
C LYS A 456 0.09 29.59 -1.63
N CYS A 457 1.07 29.35 -0.76
CA CYS A 457 1.07 29.93 0.59
C CYS A 457 0.98 31.47 0.52
N GLU A 458 1.78 32.09 -0.34
CA GLU A 458 1.78 33.53 -0.53
C GLU A 458 0.46 34.07 -1.11
N GLU A 459 -0.09 33.39 -2.12
CA GLU A 459 -1.37 33.78 -2.73
C GLU A 459 -2.51 33.77 -1.71
N VAL A 460 -2.61 32.69 -0.93
CA VAL A 460 -3.65 32.51 0.08
C VAL A 460 -3.53 33.54 1.22
N LEU A 461 -2.31 33.85 1.66
CA LEU A 461 -2.06 34.88 2.68
C LEU A 461 -2.23 36.33 2.17
N LYS A 462 -2.14 36.58 0.86
CA LYS A 462 -2.45 37.90 0.27
C LYS A 462 -3.94 38.16 0.16
N GLN A 463 -4.72 37.13 -0.15
CA GLN A 463 -6.18 37.23 -0.31
C GLN A 463 -6.90 37.55 1.01
N SER A 464 -6.35 37.12 2.15
CA SER A 464 -6.86 37.45 3.48
C SER A 464 -6.71 38.94 3.84
N ASN A 465 -5.63 39.58 3.38
CA ASN A 465 -5.34 41.00 3.65
C ASN A 465 -6.10 42.00 2.77
N THR A 466 -6.64 41.57 1.62
CA THR A 466 -7.27 42.47 0.62
C THR A 466 -8.79 42.46 0.64
N SER A 467 -9.43 41.45 1.22
CA SER A 467 -10.88 41.24 1.09
C SER A 467 -11.75 42.01 2.11
N GLY A 468 -11.16 42.71 3.08
CA GLY A 468 -11.88 43.53 4.08
C GLY A 468 -12.87 42.75 4.96
N ALA A 469 -13.00 41.43 4.77
CA ALA A 469 -14.00 40.58 5.39
C ALA A 469 -13.44 39.69 6.52
N GLY A 470 -12.12 39.62 6.71
CA GLY A 470 -11.51 38.86 7.82
C GLY A 470 -11.72 37.33 7.74
N ILE A 471 -12.06 36.79 6.57
CA ILE A 471 -12.28 35.35 6.32
C ILE A 471 -11.12 34.82 5.46
N GLY A 472 -9.93 34.75 6.02
CA GLY A 472 -8.80 34.08 5.39
C GLY A 472 -7.97 33.34 6.45
N PRO A 473 -7.08 32.42 6.06
CA PRO A 473 -6.25 31.71 7.02
C PRO A 473 -5.43 32.68 7.85
N ASP A 474 -5.38 32.40 9.14
CA ASP A 474 -4.38 32.98 10.02
C ASP A 474 -3.03 32.31 9.68
N VAL A 475 -1.97 33.10 9.49
CA VAL A 475 -0.62 32.58 9.26
C VAL A 475 -0.16 31.68 10.42
N ASN A 476 -0.67 31.95 11.61
CA ASN A 476 -0.47 31.20 12.85
C ASN A 476 -1.60 30.20 13.13
N GLY A 477 -2.53 30.07 12.19
CA GLY A 477 -3.64 29.15 12.25
C GLY A 477 -3.17 27.70 12.35
N VAL A 478 -3.87 26.94 13.19
CA VAL A 478 -3.53 25.56 13.50
C VAL A 478 -4.49 24.64 12.76
N PHE A 479 -3.96 23.71 11.98
CA PHE A 479 -4.74 22.63 11.39
C PHE A 479 -4.11 21.27 11.71
N ALA A 480 -4.94 20.29 12.05
CA ALA A 480 -4.49 18.97 12.49
C ALA A 480 -3.43 18.99 13.63
N GLY A 481 -3.47 20.03 14.46
CA GLY A 481 -2.58 20.20 15.61
C GLY A 481 -1.26 20.93 15.32
N HIS A 482 -1.02 21.41 14.10
CA HIS A 482 0.22 22.13 13.74
C HIS A 482 -0.07 23.43 12.99
N THR A 483 0.84 24.39 13.08
CA THR A 483 0.86 25.58 12.21
C THR A 483 1.50 25.26 10.86
N ALA A 484 1.29 26.14 9.89
CA ALA A 484 1.94 26.04 8.58
C ALA A 484 3.47 26.09 8.71
N LEU A 485 3.98 26.91 9.63
CA LEU A 485 5.40 27.04 9.90
C LEU A 485 5.98 25.73 10.45
N GLN A 486 5.33 25.12 11.44
CA GLN A 486 5.78 23.84 12.01
C GLN A 486 5.80 22.72 10.96
N ALA A 487 4.78 22.65 10.10
CA ALA A 487 4.71 21.66 9.00
C ALA A 487 5.82 21.87 7.96
N ALA A 488 6.07 23.12 7.54
CA ALA A 488 7.15 23.46 6.63
C ALA A 488 8.53 23.19 7.25
N SER A 489 8.69 23.48 8.55
CA SER A 489 9.93 23.25 9.28
C SER A 489 10.31 21.78 9.37
N GLN A 490 9.34 20.89 9.56
CA GLN A 490 9.60 19.45 9.61
C GLN A 490 10.04 18.85 8.26
N ASN A 491 9.65 19.46 7.14
CA ASN A 491 9.88 18.93 5.79
C ASN A 491 10.95 19.71 5.00
N GLY A 492 11.67 20.64 5.63
CA GLY A 492 12.81 21.31 4.99
C GLY A 492 12.45 22.45 4.02
N HIS A 493 11.20 22.93 4.01
CA HIS A 493 10.73 23.86 2.98
C HIS A 493 11.12 25.32 3.25
N LEU A 494 12.39 25.66 3.01
CA LEU A 494 12.97 26.99 3.29
C LEU A 494 12.23 28.15 2.63
N GLU A 495 11.80 27.99 1.37
CA GLU A 495 11.10 29.04 0.64
C GLU A 495 9.72 29.33 1.24
N VAL A 496 8.99 28.28 1.63
CA VAL A 496 7.71 28.40 2.35
C VAL A 496 7.93 29.13 3.68
N ILE A 497 8.91 28.71 4.48
CA ILE A 497 9.20 29.35 5.77
C ILE A 497 9.51 30.83 5.58
N THR A 498 10.30 31.16 4.55
CA THR A 498 10.61 32.55 4.20
C THR A 498 9.35 33.35 3.88
N VAL A 499 8.41 32.77 3.12
CA VAL A 499 7.10 33.39 2.85
C VAL A 499 6.32 33.58 4.16
N LEU A 500 6.14 32.54 4.97
CA LEU A 500 5.38 32.59 6.22
C LEU A 500 5.94 33.66 7.18
N LEU A 501 7.25 33.77 7.31
CA LEU A 501 7.91 34.79 8.13
C LEU A 501 7.67 36.22 7.61
N ARG A 502 7.60 36.43 6.29
CA ARG A 502 7.22 37.75 5.71
C ARG A 502 5.79 38.14 6.06
N PHE A 503 4.92 37.16 6.28
CA PHE A 503 3.55 37.35 6.77
C PHE A 503 3.47 37.31 8.31
N HIS A 504 4.59 37.47 9.02
CA HIS A 504 4.66 37.53 10.48
C HIS A 504 4.23 36.24 11.20
N ALA A 505 4.54 35.07 10.63
CA ALA A 505 4.42 33.80 11.34
C ALA A 505 5.23 33.82 12.65
N ASP A 506 4.61 33.38 13.74
CA ASP A 506 5.22 33.27 15.06
C ASP A 506 5.98 31.94 15.17
N VAL A 507 7.29 32.05 15.33
CA VAL A 507 8.21 30.90 15.44
C VAL A 507 8.09 30.17 16.78
N GLU A 508 7.48 30.80 17.78
CA GLU A 508 7.40 30.32 19.17
C GLU A 508 6.09 29.58 19.49
N ILE A 509 5.18 29.39 18.52
CA ILE A 509 3.94 28.65 18.76
C ILE A 509 4.25 27.20 19.13
N GLU A 510 3.66 26.78 20.25
CA GLU A 510 3.72 25.42 20.76
C GLU A 510 2.54 24.59 20.24
N ASP A 511 2.81 23.37 19.80
CA ASP A 511 1.78 22.38 19.54
C ASP A 511 1.25 21.73 20.84
N LYS A 512 0.41 20.69 20.68
CA LYS A 512 -0.16 19.95 21.83
C LYS A 512 0.89 19.26 22.71
N ASP A 513 2.09 18.97 22.19
CA ASP A 513 3.20 18.32 22.89
C ASP A 513 4.22 19.35 23.41
N GLY A 514 3.99 20.64 23.15
CA GLY A 514 4.88 21.75 23.51
C GLY A 514 5.99 21.97 22.48
N ASP A 515 5.94 21.28 21.34
CA ASP A 515 6.95 21.39 20.31
C ASP A 515 6.73 22.68 19.49
N ARG A 516 7.82 23.40 19.27
CA ARG A 516 7.89 24.62 18.43
C ARG A 516 8.47 24.30 17.06
N ALA A 517 8.47 25.25 16.13
CA ALA A 517 9.03 25.07 14.78
C ALA A 517 10.47 24.50 14.80
N VAL A 518 11.31 24.92 15.74
CA VAL A 518 12.68 24.38 15.90
C VAL A 518 12.73 22.90 16.31
N HIS A 519 11.76 22.43 17.10
CA HIS A 519 11.64 21.02 17.48
C HIS A 519 11.25 20.17 16.27
N HIS A 520 10.31 20.67 15.46
CA HIS A 520 9.91 20.04 14.21
C HIS A 520 11.06 19.96 13.19
N ALA A 521 11.84 21.05 13.03
CA ALA A 521 13.04 21.05 12.20
C ALA A 521 14.08 20.03 12.67
N ALA A 522 14.29 19.92 13.98
CA ALA A 522 15.21 18.94 14.55
C ALA A 522 14.71 17.49 14.38
N PHE A 523 13.39 17.28 14.41
CA PHE A 523 12.78 15.97 14.14
C PHE A 523 12.87 15.57 12.67
N GLY A 524 12.83 16.55 11.76
CA GLY A 524 12.89 16.36 10.30
C GLY A 524 14.29 16.18 9.70
N ASP A 525 15.36 16.33 10.51
CA ASP A 525 16.76 16.40 10.05
C ASP A 525 17.06 17.62 9.16
N GLU A 526 16.53 18.79 9.54
CA GLU A 526 16.58 20.00 8.70
C GLU A 526 17.50 21.11 9.27
N PRO A 527 18.84 21.00 9.15
CA PRO A 527 19.76 21.98 9.72
C PRO A 527 19.63 23.38 9.10
N ALA A 528 19.34 23.48 7.80
CA ALA A 528 19.15 24.78 7.15
C ALA A 528 17.90 25.50 7.69
N VAL A 529 16.85 24.76 8.03
CA VAL A 529 15.65 25.31 8.66
C VAL A 529 15.97 25.79 10.08
N VAL A 530 16.71 25.02 10.87
CA VAL A 530 17.15 25.44 12.21
C VAL A 530 17.89 26.78 12.13
N GLN A 531 18.80 26.92 11.17
CA GLN A 531 19.50 28.17 10.93
C GLN A 531 18.53 29.31 10.59
N LEU A 532 17.59 29.10 9.67
CA LEU A 532 16.62 30.12 9.28
C LEU A 532 15.74 30.56 10.47
N LEU A 533 15.24 29.61 11.26
CA LEU A 533 14.43 29.90 12.45
C LEU A 533 15.21 30.66 13.51
N ALA A 534 16.50 30.35 13.72
CA ALA A 534 17.37 31.09 14.63
C ALA A 534 17.51 32.56 14.19
N HIS A 535 17.69 32.82 12.89
CA HIS A 535 17.73 34.18 12.35
C HIS A 535 16.38 34.90 12.47
N ALA A 536 15.28 34.16 12.49
CA ALA A 536 13.94 34.67 12.76
C ALA A 536 13.64 34.86 14.26
N GLY A 537 14.61 34.60 15.14
CA GLY A 537 14.49 34.84 16.58
C GLY A 537 13.94 33.66 17.39
N ALA A 538 13.92 32.45 16.85
CA ALA A 538 13.46 31.27 17.57
C ALA A 538 14.37 30.93 18.76
N ASP A 539 13.78 30.58 19.91
CA ASP A 539 14.51 30.11 21.08
C ASP A 539 14.98 28.67 20.88
N LEU A 540 16.25 28.49 20.52
CA LEU A 540 16.86 27.16 20.34
C LEU A 540 16.99 26.36 21.64
N ASN A 541 16.83 27.02 22.79
CA ASN A 541 16.83 26.42 24.13
C ASN A 541 15.43 26.13 24.66
N ALA A 542 14.39 26.41 23.87
CA ALA A 542 13.02 26.13 24.22
C ALA A 542 12.85 24.64 24.55
N ARG A 543 12.00 24.35 25.54
CA ARG A 543 11.76 23.01 26.06
C ARG A 543 10.29 22.66 25.92
N ASN A 544 10.01 21.55 25.23
CA ASN A 544 8.63 21.05 25.08
C ASN A 544 8.06 20.52 26.41
N LYS A 545 6.86 19.92 26.39
CA LYS A 545 6.23 19.38 27.62
C LYS A 545 7.01 18.24 28.27
N ARG A 546 7.87 17.56 27.50
CA ARG A 546 8.84 16.58 28.02
C ARG A 546 10.14 17.22 28.51
N ARG A 547 10.17 18.54 28.60
CA ARG A 547 11.34 19.37 28.88
C ARG A 547 12.50 19.15 27.90
N GLN A 548 12.26 18.55 26.75
CA GLN A 548 13.29 18.27 25.74
C GLN A 548 13.48 19.50 24.87
N THR A 549 14.73 19.82 24.55
CA THR A 549 15.10 20.82 23.55
C THR A 549 15.21 20.19 22.17
N ALA A 550 15.29 21.01 21.12
CA ALA A 550 15.62 20.56 19.77
C ALA A 550 16.93 19.74 19.72
N LEU A 551 17.91 20.07 20.57
CA LEU A 551 19.17 19.33 20.69
C LEU A 551 18.96 17.90 21.19
N HIS A 552 18.09 17.67 22.18
CA HIS A 552 17.73 16.32 22.62
C HIS A 552 17.09 15.51 21.50
N ILE A 553 16.22 16.13 20.69
CA ILE A 553 15.55 15.47 19.56
C ILE A 553 16.59 15.05 18.52
N GLY A 554 17.47 15.98 18.11
CA GLY A 554 18.53 15.70 17.14
C GLY A 554 19.45 14.56 17.59
N VAL A 555 19.87 14.55 18.86
CA VAL A 555 20.70 13.48 19.43
C VAL A 555 19.96 12.14 19.48
N ASN A 556 18.72 12.12 19.98
CA ASN A 556 17.94 10.88 20.09
C ASN A 556 17.66 10.24 18.72
N LYS A 557 17.51 11.06 17.67
CA LYS A 557 17.27 10.60 16.31
C LYS A 557 18.55 10.27 15.53
N GLY A 558 19.69 10.80 15.93
CA GLY A 558 20.95 10.61 15.21
C GLY A 558 21.15 11.60 14.05
N HIS A 559 20.49 12.75 14.09
CA HIS A 559 20.58 13.82 13.09
C HIS A 559 21.81 14.71 13.34
N LEU A 560 22.99 14.25 12.89
CA LEU A 560 24.28 14.91 13.17
C LEU A 560 24.34 16.34 12.63
N GLY A 561 23.77 16.59 11.44
CA GLY A 561 23.74 17.92 10.83
C GLY A 561 22.98 18.94 11.68
N VAL A 562 21.81 18.54 12.20
CA VAL A 562 21.00 19.35 13.13
C VAL A 562 21.74 19.61 14.44
N VAL A 563 22.32 18.58 15.06
CA VAL A 563 23.06 18.72 16.33
C VAL A 563 24.21 19.71 16.18
N LYS A 564 24.98 19.58 15.09
CA LYS A 564 26.06 20.51 14.77
C LYS A 564 25.55 21.93 14.58
N MET A 565 24.49 22.11 13.78
CA MET A 565 23.92 23.44 13.54
C MET A 565 23.44 24.11 14.83
N LEU A 566 22.72 23.39 15.69
CA LEU A 566 22.22 23.91 16.96
C LEU A 566 23.37 24.38 17.88
N LEU A 567 24.45 23.58 17.96
CA LEU A 567 25.62 23.89 18.78
C LEU A 567 26.45 25.04 18.19
N ASP A 568 26.61 25.11 16.86
CA ASP A 568 27.26 26.21 16.15
C ASP A 568 26.50 27.53 16.32
N LEU A 569 25.17 27.47 16.46
CA LEU A 569 24.31 28.62 16.77
C LEU A 569 24.27 28.99 18.27
N GLY A 570 25.06 28.29 19.11
CA GLY A 570 25.23 28.62 20.52
C GLY A 570 24.10 28.14 21.44
N CYS A 571 23.36 27.09 21.06
CA CYS A 571 22.40 26.48 21.98
C CYS A 571 23.11 25.89 23.21
N HIS A 572 22.43 25.86 24.35
CA HIS A 572 23.00 25.38 25.59
C HIS A 572 23.08 23.83 25.56
N PRO A 573 24.28 23.24 25.65
CA PRO A 573 24.49 21.81 25.38
C PRO A 573 24.01 20.89 26.52
N SER A 574 23.70 21.44 27.70
CA SER A 574 23.48 20.67 28.94
C SER A 574 22.12 20.90 29.60
N LEU A 575 21.13 21.46 28.89
CA LEU A 575 19.78 21.54 29.45
C LEU A 575 19.27 20.12 29.68
N GLN A 576 18.63 19.87 30.82
CA GLN A 576 18.12 18.53 31.12
C GLN A 576 16.76 18.29 30.43
N ASP A 577 16.18 17.10 30.50
CA ASP A 577 14.80 16.82 30.12
C ASP A 577 13.91 16.55 31.38
N LEU A 578 12.79 15.85 31.22
CA LEU A 578 11.93 15.45 32.35
C LEU A 578 12.61 14.42 33.26
N GLU A 579 13.44 13.55 32.70
CA GLU A 579 14.16 12.50 33.42
C GLU A 579 15.48 13.02 34.03
N GLY A 580 15.78 14.30 33.81
CA GLY A 580 17.04 14.91 34.23
C GLY A 580 18.19 14.58 33.29
N ASP A 581 17.94 13.89 32.17
CA ASP A 581 18.97 13.54 31.20
C ASP A 581 19.35 14.79 30.40
N THR A 582 20.65 14.98 30.16
CA THR A 582 21.16 15.98 29.22
C THR A 582 21.32 15.35 27.83
N PRO A 583 21.50 16.13 26.75
CA PRO A 583 21.83 15.57 25.44
C PRO A 583 23.06 14.64 25.46
N LEU A 584 23.98 14.84 26.40
CA LEU A 584 25.13 13.95 26.59
C LEU A 584 24.71 12.58 27.16
N HIS A 585 23.76 12.53 28.10
CA HIS A 585 23.18 11.27 28.57
C HIS A 585 22.47 10.52 27.43
N ASP A 586 21.72 11.25 26.60
CA ASP A 586 21.06 10.71 25.41
C ASP A 586 22.07 10.11 24.43
N ALA A 587 23.15 10.84 24.09
CA ALA A 587 24.19 10.38 23.17
C ALA A 587 24.83 9.07 23.67
N ILE A 588 25.11 8.96 24.96
CA ILE A 588 25.64 7.75 25.60
C ILE A 588 24.62 6.60 25.51
N SER A 589 23.36 6.86 25.88
CA SER A 589 22.30 5.85 25.84
C SER A 589 22.01 5.33 24.43
N LYS A 590 22.19 6.17 23.40
CA LYS A 590 22.01 5.82 21.99
C LYS A 590 23.29 5.33 21.30
N LYS A 591 24.43 5.29 22.00
CA LYS A 591 25.75 4.90 21.45
C LYS A 591 26.16 5.75 20.23
N ARG A 592 26.06 7.07 20.37
CA ARG A 592 26.36 8.07 19.32
C ARG A 592 27.68 8.79 19.64
N ASP A 593 28.80 8.11 19.40
CA ASP A 593 30.14 8.61 19.76
C ASP A 593 30.51 9.92 19.01
N ASP A 594 30.02 10.07 17.78
CA ASP A 594 30.16 11.27 16.96
C ASP A 594 29.48 12.49 17.60
N MET A 595 28.26 12.31 18.10
CA MET A 595 27.51 13.35 18.80
C MET A 595 28.05 13.61 20.20
N LEU A 596 28.54 12.59 20.89
CA LEU A 596 29.19 12.72 22.19
C LEU A 596 30.40 13.64 22.09
N THR A 597 31.26 13.41 21.09
CA THR A 597 32.45 14.24 20.84
C THR A 597 32.04 15.69 20.59
N LEU A 598 31.05 15.89 19.70
CA LEU A 598 30.57 17.20 19.34
C LEU A 598 29.94 17.97 20.52
N LEU A 599 29.17 17.30 21.38
CA LEU A 599 28.62 17.91 22.60
C LEU A 599 29.72 18.35 23.56
N LEU A 600 30.77 17.53 23.74
CA LEU A 600 31.91 17.86 24.59
C LEU A 600 32.74 19.02 24.03
N ASP A 601 32.94 19.06 22.71
CA ASP A 601 33.65 20.17 22.04
C ASP A 601 32.92 21.51 22.25
N HIS A 602 31.60 21.47 22.41
CA HIS A 602 30.78 22.64 22.75
C HIS A 602 30.53 22.78 24.27
N SER A 603 31.40 22.21 25.11
CA SER A 603 31.39 22.38 26.57
C SER A 603 30.14 21.81 27.28
N ALA A 604 29.60 20.68 26.82
CA ALA A 604 28.59 19.95 27.57
C ALA A 604 29.09 19.58 28.99
N ASP A 605 28.25 19.83 29.99
CA ASP A 605 28.58 19.61 31.39
C ASP A 605 28.45 18.13 31.74
N ILE A 606 29.59 17.49 31.98
CA ILE A 606 29.70 16.08 32.35
C ILE A 606 29.32 15.80 33.81
N THR A 607 29.16 16.84 34.63
CA THR A 607 28.94 16.73 36.09
C THR A 607 27.46 16.72 36.48
N LEU A 608 26.57 17.19 35.60
CA LEU A 608 25.12 17.18 35.83
C LEU A 608 24.62 15.75 36.00
N THR A 609 23.76 15.54 37.00
CA THR A 609 23.16 14.24 37.30
C THR A 609 21.70 14.21 36.87
N ASN A 610 21.27 13.10 36.27
CA ASN A 610 19.87 12.85 35.98
C ASN A 610 19.08 12.52 37.26
N ASN A 611 17.76 12.31 37.14
CA ASN A 611 16.89 12.06 38.30
C ASN A 611 17.24 10.77 39.05
N ASN A 612 18.07 9.89 38.48
CA ASN A 612 18.59 8.69 39.12
C ASN A 612 19.94 8.92 39.82
N GLY A 613 20.47 10.16 39.83
CA GLY A 613 21.75 10.51 40.45
C GLY A 613 22.98 10.15 39.62
N PHE A 614 22.80 9.76 38.34
CA PHE A 614 23.92 9.43 37.46
C PHE A 614 24.32 10.65 36.64
N ASN A 615 25.63 10.97 36.64
CA ASN A 615 26.21 11.89 35.67
C ASN A 615 26.62 11.13 34.41
N ALA A 616 27.09 11.84 33.38
CA ALA A 616 27.43 11.25 32.09
C ALA A 616 28.45 10.08 32.23
N LEU A 617 29.45 10.22 33.10
CA LEU A 617 30.48 9.18 33.32
C LEU A 617 29.92 7.95 34.06
N HIS A 618 29.06 8.16 35.07
CA HIS A 618 28.37 7.03 35.71
C HIS A 618 27.46 6.30 34.71
N HIS A 619 26.80 7.07 33.84
CA HIS A 619 25.88 6.51 32.86
C HIS A 619 26.61 5.72 31.75
N SER A 620 27.78 6.19 31.29
CA SER A 620 28.62 5.44 30.32
C SER A 620 29.13 4.13 30.89
N ALA A 621 29.60 4.12 32.14
CA ALA A 621 30.03 2.92 32.84
C ALA A 621 28.90 1.89 32.99
N LEU A 622 27.68 2.33 33.34
CA LEU A 622 26.51 1.46 33.46
C LEU A 622 26.10 0.84 32.12
N ARG A 623 26.18 1.61 31.02
CA ARG A 623 25.78 1.17 29.67
C ARG A 623 26.86 0.35 28.96
N GLY A 624 28.02 0.14 29.59
CA GLY A 624 29.13 -0.61 29.03
C GLY A 624 29.75 0.07 27.81
N ASN A 625 29.79 1.41 27.78
CA ASN A 625 30.54 2.14 26.76
C ASN A 625 31.99 2.33 27.25
N PRO A 626 33.00 1.66 26.65
CA PRO A 626 34.38 1.69 27.14
C PRO A 626 35.20 2.88 26.63
N ARG A 627 34.62 3.79 25.83
CA ARG A 627 35.31 4.94 25.23
C ARG A 627 34.80 6.26 25.77
#